data_AF-A0A536SXT7-F1
#
_entry.id   AF-A0A536SXT7-F1
#
_cell.length_a   1.000
_cell.length_b   1.000
_cell.length_c   1.000
_cell.angle_alpha   90.00
_cell.angle_beta   90.00
_cell.angle_gamma   90.00
#
_symmetry.space_group_name_H-M   'P 1'
#
loop_
_entity.id
_entity.type
_entity.pdbx_description
1 polymer ?
#
loop_
_entity_poly.entity_id
_entity_poly.type
_entity_poly.pdbx_seq_one_letter_code
_entity_poly.pdbx_strand_id
1 'polypeptide(L)'
;MHSAAADVLSQAGLMDESDALLNAELTRSHSPYYFMLGLAANAKKRGAKAVALDWEEKAYTAADGPATRLQWGVHYVNALVDLAPQDAARIEKAAQSVIGELDANPDTFYARNGRSLERMGKKLSAWNKDKQHEGALNRIRAQMASVCAKLPAADPARGTCNAVLNTANVSKA
;
A
#
# COMPACT_ATOMS: atom_id res chain seq x y z
N MET A 1 9.94 -19.85 -8.71
CA MET A 1 9.49 -19.47 -10.06
C MET A 1 7.96 -19.60 -10.28
N HIS A 2 7.15 -19.92 -9.26
CA HIS A 2 5.70 -20.10 -9.45
C HIS A 2 4.90 -18.82 -9.69
N SER A 3 5.31 -17.66 -9.14
CA SER A 3 4.63 -16.38 -9.39
C SER A 3 4.73 -15.95 -10.87
N ALA A 4 5.86 -16.21 -11.52
CA ALA A 4 6.03 -15.89 -12.95
C ALA A 4 5.19 -16.82 -13.84
N ALA A 5 5.12 -18.12 -13.51
CA ALA A 5 4.26 -19.05 -14.22
C ALA A 5 2.77 -18.69 -14.09
N ALA A 6 2.33 -18.31 -12.89
CA ALA A 6 0.96 -17.83 -12.66
C ALA A 6 0.64 -16.56 -13.46
N ASP A 7 1.58 -15.63 -13.60
CA ASP A 7 1.41 -14.43 -14.41
C ASP A 7 1.25 -14.76 -15.90
N VAL A 8 2.06 -15.67 -16.43
CA VAL A 8 1.92 -16.15 -17.82
C VAL A 8 0.55 -16.80 -18.06
N LEU A 9 0.07 -17.64 -17.13
CA LEU A 9 -1.28 -18.23 -17.20
C LEU A 9 -2.36 -17.14 -17.23
N SER A 10 -2.26 -16.16 -16.32
CA SER A 10 -3.17 -15.01 -16.26
C SER A 10 -3.18 -14.19 -17.56
N GLN A 11 -2.01 -13.97 -18.17
CA GLN A 11 -1.88 -13.28 -19.45
C GLN A 11 -2.45 -14.09 -20.63
N ALA A 12 -2.40 -15.42 -20.56
CA ALA A 12 -3.01 -16.32 -21.53
C ALA A 12 -4.53 -16.50 -21.35
N GLY A 13 -5.15 -15.83 -20.37
CA GLY A 13 -6.58 -15.96 -20.04
C GLY A 13 -6.92 -17.17 -19.17
N LEU A 14 -5.92 -17.94 -18.74
CA LEU A 14 -6.02 -19.13 -17.89
C LEU A 14 -6.01 -18.74 -16.41
N MET A 15 -7.03 -17.95 -16.00
CA MET A 15 -7.07 -17.37 -14.66
C MET A 15 -7.35 -18.40 -13.56
N ASP A 16 -8.11 -19.46 -13.86
CA ASP A 16 -8.43 -20.49 -12.88
C ASP A 16 -7.21 -21.38 -12.60
N GLU A 17 -6.41 -21.69 -13.63
CA GLU A 17 -5.14 -22.39 -13.50
C GLU A 17 -4.10 -21.53 -12.78
N SER A 18 -4.08 -20.23 -13.07
CA SER A 18 -3.26 -19.27 -12.35
C SER A 18 -3.60 -19.27 -10.86
N ASP A 19 -4.88 -19.17 -10.51
CA ASP A 19 -5.33 -19.21 -9.11
C ASP A 19 -5.03 -20.55 -8.44
N ALA A 20 -5.24 -21.68 -9.13
CA ALA A 20 -4.94 -23.00 -8.60
C ALA A 20 -3.45 -23.14 -8.24
N LEU A 21 -2.57 -22.69 -9.14
CA LEU A 21 -1.13 -22.67 -8.91
C LEU A 21 -0.77 -21.77 -7.71
N LEU A 22 -1.32 -20.56 -7.65
CA LEU A 22 -1.03 -19.62 -6.58
C LEU A 22 -1.51 -20.13 -5.21
N ASN A 23 -2.72 -20.70 -5.14
CA ASN A 23 -3.27 -21.26 -3.90
C ASN A 23 -2.44 -22.44 -3.39
N ALA A 24 -1.97 -23.32 -4.28
CA ALA A 24 -1.12 -24.45 -3.90
C ALA A 24 0.20 -23.99 -3.25
N GLU A 25 0.72 -22.82 -3.62
CA GLU A 25 1.97 -22.29 -3.08
C GLU A 25 1.83 -21.55 -1.75
N LEU A 26 0.60 -21.17 -1.36
CA LEU A 26 0.36 -20.45 -0.09
C LEU A 26 0.83 -21.24 1.14
N THR A 27 0.70 -22.56 1.13
CA THR A 27 1.11 -23.43 2.25
C THR A 27 2.55 -23.93 2.14
N ARG A 28 3.18 -23.76 0.96
CA ARG A 28 4.48 -24.35 0.62
C ARG A 28 5.63 -23.36 0.72
N SER A 29 5.34 -22.06 0.75
CA SER A 29 6.35 -21.01 0.69
C SER A 29 6.52 -20.29 2.03
N HIS A 30 7.77 -19.92 2.32
CA HIS A 30 8.12 -19.01 3.42
C HIS A 30 7.75 -17.54 3.14
N SER A 31 7.30 -17.21 1.93
CA SER A 31 6.88 -15.85 1.56
C SER A 31 5.55 -15.87 0.81
N PRO A 32 4.47 -16.34 1.48
CA PRO A 32 3.19 -16.60 0.82
C PRO A 32 2.52 -15.32 0.32
N TYR A 33 2.88 -14.15 0.87
CA TYR A 33 2.37 -12.85 0.47
C TYR A 33 2.61 -12.54 -1.03
N TYR A 34 3.66 -13.08 -1.67
CA TYR A 34 3.84 -12.91 -3.12
C TYR A 34 2.74 -13.59 -3.94
N PHE A 35 2.24 -14.75 -3.49
CA PHE A 35 1.16 -15.45 -4.19
C PHE A 35 -0.19 -14.83 -3.90
N MET A 36 -0.38 -14.30 -2.69
CA MET A 36 -1.58 -13.51 -2.34
C MET A 36 -1.73 -12.28 -3.24
N LEU A 37 -0.64 -11.57 -3.54
CA LEU A 37 -0.68 -10.45 -4.50
C LEU A 37 -1.03 -10.91 -5.93
N GLY A 38 -0.58 -12.10 -6.33
CA GLY A 38 -1.00 -12.70 -7.61
C GLY A 38 -2.51 -12.97 -7.64
N LEU A 39 -3.06 -13.52 -6.55
CA LEU A 39 -4.49 -13.79 -6.40
C LEU A 39 -5.30 -12.47 -6.39
N ALA A 40 -4.79 -11.43 -5.73
CA ALA A 40 -5.37 -10.09 -5.77
C ALA A 40 -5.41 -9.54 -7.21
N ALA A 41 -4.30 -9.68 -7.96
CA ALA A 41 -4.21 -9.23 -9.34
C ALA A 41 -5.20 -9.97 -10.26
N ASN A 42 -5.32 -11.29 -10.12
CA ASN A 42 -6.29 -12.09 -10.88
C ASN A 42 -7.74 -11.71 -10.54
N ALA A 43 -8.06 -11.55 -9.25
CA ALA A 43 -9.37 -11.09 -8.81
C ALA A 43 -9.70 -9.69 -9.38
N LYS A 44 -8.73 -8.76 -9.37
CA LYS A 44 -8.89 -7.44 -9.97
C LYS A 44 -9.15 -7.51 -11.48
N LYS A 45 -8.42 -8.35 -12.22
CA LYS A 45 -8.62 -8.55 -13.66
C LYS A 45 -10.04 -9.08 -13.98
N ARG A 46 -10.60 -9.92 -13.11
CA ARG A 46 -12.00 -10.42 -13.22
C ARG A 46 -13.06 -9.42 -12.77
N GLY A 47 -12.68 -8.24 -12.26
CA GLY A 47 -13.61 -7.27 -11.68
C GLY A 47 -14.13 -7.66 -10.28
N ALA A 48 -13.59 -8.71 -9.67
CA ALA A 48 -13.94 -9.16 -8.32
C ALA A 48 -13.26 -8.28 -7.26
N LYS A 49 -13.70 -7.02 -7.14
CA LYS A 49 -13.07 -5.97 -6.32
C LYS A 49 -12.93 -6.37 -4.84
N ALA A 50 -13.99 -6.90 -4.22
CA ALA A 50 -13.95 -7.30 -2.82
C ALA A 50 -12.90 -8.41 -2.58
N VAL A 51 -12.90 -9.42 -3.45
CA VAL A 51 -11.93 -10.53 -3.38
C VAL A 51 -10.50 -10.03 -3.57
N ALA A 52 -10.28 -9.07 -4.47
CA ALA A 52 -8.96 -8.45 -4.65
C ALA A 52 -8.50 -7.74 -3.38
N LEU A 53 -9.36 -6.95 -2.74
CA LEU A 53 -9.05 -6.25 -1.50
C LEU A 53 -8.76 -7.20 -0.34
N ASP A 54 -9.49 -8.32 -0.23
CA ASP A 54 -9.24 -9.32 0.80
C ASP A 54 -7.88 -9.99 0.63
N TRP A 55 -7.44 -10.22 -0.61
CA TRP A 55 -6.10 -10.76 -0.88
C TRP A 55 -4.99 -9.73 -0.64
N GLU A 56 -5.18 -8.46 -0.98
CA GLU A 56 -4.23 -7.39 -0.66
C GLU A 56 -4.05 -7.24 0.87
N GLU A 57 -5.14 -7.30 1.63
CA GLU A 57 -5.11 -7.24 3.09
C GLU A 57 -4.38 -8.44 3.70
N LYS A 58 -4.64 -9.65 3.20
CA LYS A 58 -3.91 -10.86 3.60
C LYS A 58 -2.43 -10.75 3.28
N ALA A 59 -2.08 -10.26 2.10
CA ALA A 59 -0.69 -10.07 1.68
C ALA A 59 0.05 -9.08 2.59
N TYR A 60 -0.58 -7.95 2.93
CA TYR A 60 -0.03 -6.99 3.88
C TYR A 60 0.12 -7.59 5.28
N THR A 61 -0.90 -8.30 5.77
CA THR A 61 -0.87 -8.93 7.10
C THR A 61 0.24 -9.99 7.21
N ALA A 62 0.44 -10.78 6.16
CA ALA A 62 1.45 -11.82 6.09
C ALA A 62 2.85 -11.32 5.69
N ALA A 63 2.98 -10.03 5.33
CA ALA A 63 4.26 -9.43 4.96
C ALA A 63 5.22 -9.47 6.14
N ASP A 64 6.48 -9.82 5.88
CA ASP A 64 7.51 -9.88 6.92
C ASP A 64 8.70 -8.97 6.60
N GLY A 65 9.20 -8.30 7.66
CA GLY A 65 10.24 -7.29 7.60
C GLY A 65 9.72 -5.87 7.32
N PRO A 66 10.33 -4.80 7.92
CA PRO A 66 9.81 -3.43 7.84
C PRO A 66 9.63 -2.88 6.42
N ALA A 67 10.59 -3.11 5.53
CA ALA A 67 10.52 -2.59 4.16
C ALA A 67 9.43 -3.29 3.31
N THR A 68 9.25 -4.60 3.51
CA THR A 68 8.24 -5.41 2.82
C THR A 68 6.85 -5.06 3.34
N ARG A 69 6.68 -4.95 4.67
CA ARG A 69 5.47 -4.48 5.34
C ARG A 69 5.04 -3.11 4.83
N LEU A 70 5.96 -2.15 4.78
CA LEU A 70 5.68 -0.82 4.24
C LEU A 70 5.25 -0.88 2.77
N GLN A 71 5.96 -1.66 1.94
CA GLN A 71 5.57 -1.80 0.55
C GLN A 71 4.17 -2.36 0.43
N TRP A 72 3.89 -3.54 1.00
CA TRP A 72 2.59 -4.20 0.83
C TRP A 72 1.44 -3.46 1.49
N GLY A 73 1.69 -2.77 2.60
CA GLY A 73 0.74 -1.85 3.21
C GLY A 73 0.38 -0.68 2.27
N VAL A 74 1.37 -0.05 1.63
CA VAL A 74 1.12 1.00 0.61
C VAL A 74 0.36 0.44 -0.59
N HIS A 75 0.68 -0.79 -1.03
CA HIS A 75 -0.08 -1.45 -2.11
C HIS A 75 -1.55 -1.64 -1.73
N TYR A 76 -1.83 -2.12 -0.52
CA TYR A 76 -3.19 -2.29 0.00
C TYR A 76 -3.95 -0.96 0.10
N VAL A 77 -3.35 0.09 0.66
CA VAL A 77 -3.98 1.43 0.72
C VAL A 77 -4.32 1.94 -0.69
N ASN A 78 -3.41 1.79 -1.65
CA ASN A 78 -3.66 2.21 -3.02
C ASN A 78 -4.78 1.39 -3.68
N ALA A 79 -4.83 0.08 -3.44
CA ALA A 79 -5.87 -0.80 -3.93
C ALA A 79 -7.25 -0.41 -3.34
N LEU A 80 -7.32 -0.07 -2.05
CA LEU A 80 -8.54 0.42 -1.42
C LEU A 80 -9.05 1.71 -2.09
N VAL A 81 -8.17 2.68 -2.31
CA VAL A 81 -8.54 3.93 -3.02
C VAL A 81 -9.04 3.64 -4.44
N ASP A 82 -8.44 2.68 -5.15
CA ASP A 82 -8.84 2.35 -6.52
C ASP A 82 -10.14 1.56 -6.63
N LEU A 83 -10.36 0.63 -5.71
CA LEU A 83 -11.42 -0.37 -5.83
C LEU A 83 -12.63 -0.05 -4.95
N ALA A 84 -12.43 0.69 -3.86
CA ALA A 84 -13.47 1.06 -2.90
C ALA A 84 -13.26 2.49 -2.34
N PRO A 85 -13.17 3.54 -3.19
CA PRO A 85 -12.93 4.92 -2.74
C PRO A 85 -13.99 5.44 -1.77
N GLN A 86 -15.20 4.88 -1.79
CA GLN A 86 -16.27 5.22 -0.86
C GLN A 86 -16.06 4.68 0.56
N ASP A 87 -15.21 3.66 0.74
CA ASP A 87 -14.92 3.06 2.05
C ASP A 87 -13.82 3.86 2.77
N ALA A 88 -14.16 5.10 3.11
CA ALA A 88 -13.24 6.04 3.75
C ALA A 88 -12.72 5.51 5.08
N ALA A 89 -13.53 4.76 5.83
CA ALA A 89 -13.15 4.18 7.11
C ALA A 89 -12.06 3.12 6.95
N ARG A 90 -12.20 2.21 5.95
CA ARG A 90 -11.17 1.19 5.69
C ARG A 90 -9.89 1.80 5.12
N ILE A 91 -9.99 2.79 4.23
CA ILE A 91 -8.84 3.54 3.69
C ILE A 91 -8.07 4.22 4.83
N GLU A 92 -8.78 4.95 5.69
CA GLU A 92 -8.18 5.64 6.84
C GLU A 92 -7.46 4.64 7.75
N LYS A 93 -8.16 3.57 8.18
CA LYS A 93 -7.59 2.55 9.06
C LYS A 93 -6.34 1.91 8.47
N ALA A 94 -6.37 1.55 7.18
CA ALA A 94 -5.22 0.95 6.50
C ALA A 94 -4.03 1.92 6.45
N ALA A 95 -4.25 3.18 6.09
CA ALA A 95 -3.18 4.18 6.05
C ALA A 95 -2.60 4.44 7.45
N GLN A 96 -3.45 4.51 8.48
CA GLN A 96 -3.03 4.65 9.87
C GLN A 96 -2.21 3.45 10.36
N SER A 97 -2.57 2.22 9.95
CA SER A 97 -1.80 1.01 10.23
C SER A 97 -0.39 1.10 9.63
N VAL A 98 -0.29 1.44 8.35
CA VAL A 98 1.00 1.60 7.65
C VAL A 98 1.87 2.65 8.32
N ILE A 99 1.29 3.80 8.68
CA ILE A 99 2.02 4.89 9.36
C ILE A 99 2.45 4.47 10.78
N GLY A 100 1.62 3.71 11.48
CA GLY A 100 1.90 3.22 12.83
C GLY A 100 3.09 2.25 12.88
N GLU A 101 3.43 1.62 11.77
CA GLU A 101 4.55 0.69 11.62
C GLU A 101 5.87 1.37 11.23
N LEU A 102 5.84 2.68 10.93
CA LEU A 102 7.05 3.38 10.52
C LEU A 102 8.00 3.58 11.70
N ASP A 103 9.23 3.10 11.53
CA ASP A 103 10.32 3.48 12.40
C ASP A 103 10.72 4.93 12.09
N ALA A 104 10.79 5.76 13.14
CA ALA A 104 11.23 7.15 13.05
C ALA A 104 12.77 7.24 12.92
N ASN A 105 13.29 6.66 11.84
CA ASN A 105 14.68 6.71 11.41
C ASN A 105 14.74 7.47 10.07
N PRO A 106 15.72 8.36 9.86
CA PRO A 106 15.98 8.97 8.55
C PRO A 106 15.85 8.02 7.35
N ASP A 107 16.41 6.81 7.42
CA ASP A 107 16.41 5.84 6.30
C ASP A 107 15.00 5.42 5.85
N THR A 108 14.01 5.45 6.75
CA THR A 108 12.60 5.16 6.45
C THR A 108 12.03 6.11 5.41
N PHE A 109 12.52 7.35 5.36
CA PHE A 109 11.97 8.41 4.51
C PHE A 109 12.74 8.59 3.19
N TYR A 110 13.74 7.74 2.91
CA TYR A 110 14.54 7.78 1.70
C TYR A 110 14.41 6.51 0.85
N ALA A 111 15.04 6.54 -0.32
CA ALA A 111 15.14 5.41 -1.25
C ALA A 111 13.79 4.73 -1.54
N ARG A 112 13.72 3.41 -1.39
CA ARG A 112 12.52 2.62 -1.71
C ARG A 112 11.35 2.98 -0.79
N ASN A 113 11.61 3.16 0.50
CA ASN A 113 10.59 3.41 1.50
C ASN A 113 9.97 4.80 1.30
N GLY A 114 10.81 5.83 1.12
CA GLY A 114 10.38 7.18 0.77
C GLY A 114 9.52 7.21 -0.50
N ARG A 115 9.93 6.50 -1.57
CA ARG A 115 9.12 6.42 -2.81
C ARG A 115 7.77 5.73 -2.60
N SER A 116 7.70 4.70 -1.75
CA SER A 116 6.41 4.04 -1.42
C SER A 116 5.49 4.99 -0.67
N LEU A 117 6.02 5.67 0.34
CA LEU A 117 5.30 6.68 1.11
C LEU A 117 4.79 7.83 0.23
N GLU A 118 5.63 8.36 -0.66
CA GLU A 118 5.24 9.41 -1.61
C GLU A 118 4.09 8.96 -2.53
N ARG A 119 4.12 7.71 -3.03
CA ARG A 119 3.03 7.15 -3.83
C ARG A 119 1.72 7.10 -3.04
N MET A 120 1.77 6.67 -1.78
CA MET A 120 0.59 6.65 -0.90
C MET A 120 0.04 8.07 -0.68
N GLY A 121 0.91 9.04 -0.40
CA GLY A 121 0.50 10.43 -0.18
C GLY A 121 -0.14 11.08 -1.40
N LYS A 122 0.42 10.85 -2.60
CA LYS A 122 -0.19 11.30 -3.86
C LYS A 122 -1.56 10.65 -4.08
N LYS A 123 -1.68 9.35 -3.80
CA LYS A 123 -2.93 8.61 -3.95
C LYS A 123 -4.03 9.15 -3.03
N LEU A 124 -3.72 9.33 -1.74
CA LEU A 124 -4.65 9.86 -0.75
C LEU A 124 -5.02 11.33 -1.01
N SER A 125 -4.08 12.13 -1.50
CA SER A 125 -4.36 13.53 -1.89
C SER A 125 -5.28 13.59 -3.11
N ALA A 126 -5.06 12.73 -4.12
CA ALA A 126 -5.94 12.63 -5.28
C ALA A 126 -7.34 12.10 -4.92
N TRP A 127 -7.41 11.14 -4.00
CA TRP A 127 -8.68 10.65 -3.45
C TRP A 127 -9.50 11.78 -2.83
N ASN A 128 -8.85 12.72 -2.13
CA ASN A 128 -9.51 13.88 -1.52
C ASN A 128 -9.54 15.15 -2.42
N LYS A 129 -9.40 15.03 -3.74
CA LYS A 129 -9.34 16.21 -4.63
C LYS A 129 -10.57 17.14 -4.51
N ASP A 130 -11.74 16.55 -4.27
CA ASP A 130 -13.03 17.27 -4.15
C ASP A 130 -13.36 17.60 -2.68
N LYS A 131 -12.39 17.42 -1.77
CA LYS A 131 -12.51 17.63 -0.31
C LYS A 131 -13.53 16.77 0.43
N GLN A 132 -14.15 15.79 -0.22
CA GLN A 132 -15.15 14.90 0.38
C GLN A 132 -14.60 13.99 1.50
N HIS A 133 -13.28 13.81 1.56
CA HIS A 133 -12.59 12.93 2.51
C HIS A 133 -11.61 13.70 3.42
N GLU A 134 -11.78 15.02 3.53
CA GLU A 134 -10.84 15.92 4.20
C GLU A 134 -10.64 15.55 5.68
N GLY A 135 -11.71 15.17 6.38
CA GLY A 135 -11.62 14.71 7.77
C GLY A 135 -10.74 13.47 7.95
N ALA A 136 -10.89 12.47 7.07
CA ALA A 136 -10.06 11.26 7.10
C ALA A 136 -8.60 11.57 6.75
N LEU A 137 -8.37 12.34 5.69
CA LEU A 137 -7.04 12.73 5.28
C LEU A 137 -6.31 13.57 6.35
N ASN A 138 -7.01 14.44 7.06
CA ASN A 138 -6.44 15.23 8.15
C ASN A 138 -5.99 14.35 9.33
N ARG A 139 -6.77 13.32 9.69
CA ARG A 139 -6.36 12.35 10.74
C ARG A 139 -5.14 11.53 10.32
N ILE A 140 -5.09 11.08 9.07
CA ILE A 140 -3.94 10.38 8.48
C ILE A 140 -2.68 11.29 8.52
N ARG A 141 -2.81 12.55 8.12
CA ARG A 141 -1.72 13.54 8.16
C ARG A 141 -1.25 13.83 9.59
N ALA A 142 -2.17 13.95 10.55
CA ALA A 142 -1.85 14.18 11.95
C ALA A 142 -1.03 13.02 12.57
N GLN A 143 -1.36 11.77 12.23
CA GLN A 143 -0.56 10.62 12.67
C GLN A 143 0.84 10.64 12.05
N MET A 144 0.97 10.93 10.76
CA MET A 144 2.28 11.07 10.12
C MET A 144 3.10 12.19 10.75
N ALA A 145 2.50 13.36 11.02
CA ALA A 145 3.18 14.46 11.70
C ALA A 145 3.73 14.03 13.07
N SER A 146 2.99 13.19 13.81
CA SER A 146 3.46 12.60 15.06
C SER A 146 4.68 11.66 14.88
N VAL A 147 4.77 10.94 13.76
CA VAL A 147 5.96 10.15 13.41
C VAL A 147 7.12 11.07 13.05
N CYS A 148 6.90 12.07 12.19
CA CYS A 148 7.94 13.02 11.77
C CYS A 148 8.50 13.83 12.93
N ALA A 149 7.68 14.15 13.93
CA ALA A 149 8.11 14.89 15.12
C ALA A 149 9.14 14.13 15.98
N LYS A 150 9.21 12.79 15.85
CA LYS A 150 10.21 11.95 16.53
C LYS A 150 11.60 12.03 15.87
N LEU A 151 11.70 12.52 14.64
CA LEU A 151 13.00 12.77 13.99
C LEU A 151 13.66 14.02 14.58
N PRO A 152 15.01 14.06 14.67
CA PRO A 152 15.72 15.24 15.12
C PRO A 152 15.34 16.48 14.30
N ALA A 153 15.15 17.62 14.97
CA ALA A 153 14.64 18.84 14.33
C ALA A 153 15.55 19.37 13.20
N ALA A 154 16.87 19.17 13.35
CA ALA A 154 17.87 19.57 12.37
C ALA A 154 18.08 18.53 11.25
N ASP A 155 17.43 17.37 11.32
CA ASP A 155 17.60 16.31 10.33
C ASP A 155 16.77 16.61 9.06
N PRO A 156 17.39 16.66 7.86
CA PRO A 156 16.67 16.84 6.61
C PRO A 156 15.54 15.81 6.38
N ALA A 157 15.66 14.60 6.93
CA ALA A 157 14.63 13.57 6.85
C ALA A 157 13.30 14.02 7.44
N ARG A 158 13.31 14.92 8.43
CA ARG A 158 12.08 15.49 9.01
C ARG A 158 11.31 16.32 7.99
N GLY A 159 12.01 17.09 7.15
CA GLY A 159 11.41 17.82 6.03
C GLY A 159 10.79 16.86 5.01
N THR A 160 11.53 15.82 4.63
CA THR A 160 11.04 14.77 3.71
C THR A 160 9.81 14.06 4.26
N CYS A 161 9.83 13.65 5.53
CA CYS A 161 8.71 13.01 6.21
C CYS A 161 7.46 13.88 6.18
N ASN A 162 7.59 15.17 6.54
CA ASN A 162 6.48 16.11 6.52
C ASN A 162 5.90 16.32 5.11
N ALA A 163 6.69 16.15 4.05
CA ALA A 163 6.22 16.34 2.68
C ALA A 163 5.38 15.16 2.16
N VAL A 164 5.59 13.94 2.66
CA VAL A 164 5.00 12.69 2.14
C VAL A 164 3.49 12.80 1.88
N LEU A 165 2.71 13.26 2.86
CA LEU A 165 1.23 13.31 2.80
C LEU A 165 0.67 14.70 2.50
N ASN A 166 1.53 15.69 2.33
CA ASN A 166 1.16 17.08 2.09
C ASN A 166 1.28 17.48 0.62
N THR A 167 1.35 16.49 -0.28
CA THR A 167 1.41 16.68 -1.74
C THR A 167 0.05 17.08 -2.32
N ALA A 168 -0.43 18.26 -1.95
CA ALA A 168 -1.37 18.99 -2.81
C ALA A 168 -0.58 19.45 -4.04
N ASN A 169 -0.68 18.73 -5.16
CA ASN A 169 -0.12 19.10 -6.48
C ASN A 169 1.15 19.96 -6.42
N VAL A 170 2.30 19.33 -6.17
CA VAL A 170 3.55 19.93 -6.65
C VAL A 170 3.57 19.69 -8.16
N SER A 171 2.85 20.54 -8.90
CA SER A 171 3.13 20.78 -10.30
C SER A 171 4.61 21.11 -10.38
N LYS A 172 5.37 20.35 -11.17
CA LYS A 172 6.73 20.73 -11.55
C LYS A 172 6.66 22.17 -12.09
N ALA A 173 7.37 23.08 -11.43
CA ALA A 173 7.82 24.32 -12.06
C ALA A 173 8.90 23.99 -13.10
#